data_AF-A0A7C5KAD8-F1
#
_entry.id   AF-A0A7C5KAD8-F1
#
_cell.length_a   1.000
_cell.length_b   1.000
_cell.length_c   1.000
_cell.angle_alpha   90.00
_cell.angle_beta   90.00
_cell.angle_gamma   90.00
#
_symmetry.space_group_name_H-M   'P 1'
#
loop_
_entity.id
_entity.type
_entity.pdbx_description
1 polymer ?
#
loop_
_entity_poly.entity_id
_entity_poly.type
_entity_poly.pdbx_seq_one_letter_code
_entity_poly.pdbx_strand_id
1 'polypeptide(L)'
;MRQACKAAEDLNMAIVTGHTGIYEGLLTLVGVCTAYGQVERDKLITPGGAKPGDIIICTKPLGLEVAINLSIMNRGLAEKLFGSRRARALTRLFRTQSCVREALALAQIKGVHAMHDLTEGGLVASLNDGSSIIAWFSGRI
;
A
#
# COMPACT_ATOMS: atom_id res chain seq x y z
N MET A 1 -8.54 17.02 5.79
CA MET A 1 -8.71 16.48 7.16
C MET A 1 -9.80 15.41 7.31
N ARG A 2 -11.07 15.62 6.93
CA ARG A 2 -12.13 14.60 7.12
C ARG A 2 -11.76 13.17 6.70
N GLN A 3 -11.18 12.99 5.50
CA GLN A 3 -10.74 11.68 5.01
C GLN A 3 -9.60 11.08 5.85
N ALA A 4 -8.65 11.90 6.30
CA ALA A 4 -7.55 11.47 7.16
C ALA A 4 -8.05 11.04 8.54
N CYS A 5 -8.93 11.82 9.17
CA CYS A 5 -9.56 11.45 10.44
C CYS A 5 -10.33 10.13 10.30
N LYS A 6 -11.11 9.97 9.23
CA LYS A 6 -11.85 8.73 8.99
C LYS A 6 -10.92 7.53 8.78
N ALA A 7 -9.79 7.70 8.09
CA ALA A 7 -8.79 6.64 7.92
C ALA A 7 -8.13 6.27 9.26
N ALA A 8 -7.81 7.27 10.10
CA ALA A 8 -7.27 7.03 11.44
C ALA A 8 -8.27 6.25 12.32
N GLU A 9 -9.55 6.64 12.32
CA GLU A 9 -10.62 5.90 13.00
C GLU A 9 -10.73 4.46 12.50
N ASP A 10 -10.76 4.25 11.16
CA ASP A 10 -10.86 2.93 10.54
C ASP A 10 -9.68 2.01 10.92
N LEU A 11 -8.52 2.59 11.29
CA LEU A 11 -7.31 1.88 11.69
C LEU A 11 -7.07 1.87 13.21
N ASN A 12 -8.01 2.40 14.00
CA ASN A 12 -7.84 2.58 15.45
C ASN A 12 -6.56 3.35 15.82
N MET A 13 -6.27 4.41 15.06
CA MET A 13 -5.15 5.33 15.24
C MET A 13 -5.63 6.71 15.68
N ALA A 14 -4.73 7.50 16.27
CA ALA A 14 -4.98 8.91 16.60
C ALA A 14 -4.03 9.83 15.80
N ILE A 15 -4.57 10.93 15.26
CA ILE A 15 -3.77 12.04 14.72
C ILE A 15 -3.45 12.97 15.90
N VAL A 16 -2.21 12.99 16.35
CA VAL A 16 -1.80 13.70 17.57
C VAL A 16 -1.15 15.06 17.32
N THR A 17 -0.67 15.33 16.10
CA THR A 17 -0.05 16.60 15.71
C THR A 17 -0.11 16.81 14.20
N GLY A 18 0.16 18.03 13.73
CA GLY A 18 0.24 18.37 12.31
C GLY A 18 0.55 19.84 12.06
N HIS A 19 0.85 20.15 10.80
CA HIS A 19 1.05 21.52 10.30
C HIS A 19 0.29 21.69 8.98
N THR A 20 -0.23 22.90 8.74
CA THR A 20 -0.84 23.26 7.46
C THR A 20 -0.30 24.63 7.05
N GLY A 21 0.22 24.72 5.84
CA GLY A 21 0.80 25.95 5.30
C GLY A 21 0.48 26.12 3.82
N ILE A 22 0.57 27.36 3.36
CA ILE A 22 0.48 27.73 1.94
C ILE A 22 1.88 28.21 1.55
N TYR A 23 2.40 27.69 0.45
CA TYR A 23 3.75 27.98 -0.02
C TYR A 23 3.70 28.36 -1.49
N GLU A 24 4.44 29.41 -1.84
CA GLU A 24 4.59 29.82 -3.25
C GLU A 24 5.23 28.70 -4.07
N GLY A 25 4.72 28.46 -5.28
CA GLY A 25 5.18 27.38 -6.16
C GLY A 25 4.47 26.02 -5.98
N LEU A 26 3.67 25.82 -4.93
CA LEU A 26 2.82 24.62 -4.81
C LEU A 26 1.46 24.84 -5.46
N LEU A 27 1.29 24.27 -6.66
CA LEU A 27 0.03 24.34 -7.43
C LEU A 27 -0.96 23.23 -7.09
N THR A 28 -0.55 22.25 -6.28
CA THR A 28 -1.39 21.12 -5.86
C THR A 28 -1.26 20.89 -4.36
N LEU A 29 -2.29 20.27 -3.78
CA LEU A 29 -2.25 19.86 -2.38
C LEU A 29 -1.21 18.76 -2.20
N VAL A 30 -0.28 18.96 -1.26
CA VAL A 30 0.66 17.93 -0.81
C VAL A 30 0.28 17.53 0.61
N GLY A 31 0.11 16.22 0.83
CA GLY A 31 -0.12 15.65 2.16
C GLY A 31 1.08 14.82 2.58
N VAL A 32 1.53 15.00 3.82
CA VAL A 32 2.60 14.19 4.44
C VAL A 32 2.07 13.63 5.75
N CYS A 33 2.44 12.39 6.04
CA CYS A 33 2.07 11.71 7.28
C CYS A 33 3.29 11.00 7.85
N THR A 34 3.43 11.04 9.18
CA THR A 34 4.35 10.18 9.92
C THR A 34 3.50 9.32 10.86
N ALA A 35 3.67 8.00 10.77
CA ALA A 35 2.95 7.04 11.58
C ALA A 35 3.90 6.37 12.58
N TYR A 36 3.41 6.16 13.80
CA TYR A 36 4.11 5.42 14.85
C TYR A 36 3.25 4.24 15.29
N GLY A 37 3.91 3.12 15.59
CA GLY A 37 3.26 1.91 16.08
C GLY A 37 4.19 1.16 17.03
N GLN A 38 3.62 0.28 17.84
CA GLN A 38 4.37 -0.59 18.75
C GLN A 38 4.23 -2.04 18.29
N VAL A 39 5.31 -2.80 18.40
CA VAL A 39 5.35 -4.22 18.10
C VAL A 39 6.34 -4.89 19.04
N GLU A 40 6.04 -6.11 19.49
CA GLU A 40 7.01 -6.93 20.20
C GLU A 40 8.19 -7.25 19.26
N ARG A 41 9.42 -7.19 19.78
CA ARG A 41 10.64 -7.29 18.95
C ARG A 41 10.68 -8.57 18.09
N ASP A 42 10.21 -9.68 18.64
CA ASP A 42 10.15 -10.99 17.98
C ASP A 42 8.99 -11.13 16.98
N LYS A 43 8.02 -10.21 17.02
CA LYS A 43 6.90 -10.13 16.06
C LYS A 43 7.15 -9.11 14.93
N LEU A 44 8.26 -8.37 14.96
CA LEU A 44 8.61 -7.42 13.91
C LEU A 44 9.05 -8.18 12.65
N ILE A 45 8.25 -8.07 11.60
CA ILE A 45 8.56 -8.59 10.27
C ILE A 45 9.11 -7.43 9.44
N THR A 46 10.34 -7.58 8.93
CA THR A 46 10.98 -6.58 8.08
C THR A 46 11.17 -7.13 6.66
N PRO A 47 11.33 -6.26 5.65
CA PRO A 47 11.57 -6.71 4.27
C PRO A 47 12.84 -7.55 4.08
N GLY A 48 13.83 -7.39 4.97
CA GLY A 48 15.13 -8.09 4.91
C GLY A 48 15.13 -9.51 5.49
N GLY A 49 14.01 -10.02 5.98
CA GLY A 49 13.92 -11.37 6.57
C GLY A 49 13.81 -12.53 5.57
N ALA A 50 13.74 -12.22 4.27
CA ALA A 50 13.57 -13.20 3.19
C ALA A 50 14.73 -14.17 3.04
N LYS A 51 14.44 -15.39 2.57
CA LYS A 51 15.42 -16.47 2.47
C LYS A 51 15.39 -17.12 1.08
N PRO A 52 16.46 -17.81 0.65
CA PRO A 52 16.39 -18.68 -0.51
C PRO A 52 15.37 -19.83 -0.32
N GLY A 53 14.63 -20.19 -1.38
CA GLY A 53 13.66 -21.30 -1.38
C GLY A 53 12.26 -20.93 -0.90
N ASP A 54 12.07 -19.66 -0.59
CA ASP A 54 10.88 -19.05 -0.04
C ASP A 54 9.91 -18.80 -1.26
N ILE A 55 8.58 -18.72 -1.08
CA ILE A 55 7.62 -18.33 -2.16
C ILE A 55 7.14 -16.87 -2.05
N ILE A 56 7.11 -16.11 -3.14
CA ILE A 56 6.60 -14.72 -3.16
C ILE A 56 5.08 -14.71 -3.44
N ILE A 57 4.32 -13.96 -2.65
CA ILE A 57 2.88 -13.77 -2.85
C ILE A 57 2.55 -12.28 -3.05
N CYS A 58 1.65 -11.97 -3.99
CA CYS A 58 1.08 -10.63 -4.13
C CYS A 58 -0.38 -10.69 -3.72
N THR A 59 -0.79 -9.89 -2.73
CA THR A 59 -2.19 -9.87 -2.26
C THR A 59 -3.13 -9.10 -3.18
N LYS A 60 -2.57 -8.33 -4.13
CA LYS A 60 -3.33 -7.48 -5.06
C LYS A 60 -2.82 -7.60 -6.49
N PRO A 61 -3.67 -7.35 -7.50
CA PRO A 61 -3.25 -7.30 -8.89
C PRO A 61 -2.16 -6.24 -9.10
N LEU A 62 -1.13 -6.62 -9.85
CA LEU A 62 -0.06 -5.71 -10.24
C LEU A 62 -0.61 -4.58 -11.12
N GLY A 63 -0.16 -3.35 -10.85
CA GLY A 63 -0.62 -2.16 -11.58
C GLY A 63 -2.03 -1.67 -11.20
N LEU A 64 -2.68 -2.28 -10.20
CA LEU A 64 -4.01 -1.84 -9.75
C LEU A 64 -4.03 -0.37 -9.33
N GLU A 65 -3.05 0.05 -8.53
CA GLU A 65 -2.89 1.44 -8.11
C GLU A 65 -2.81 2.40 -9.29
N VAL A 66 -1.95 2.09 -10.28
CA VAL A 66 -1.78 2.92 -11.48
C VAL A 66 -3.10 3.05 -12.24
N ALA A 67 -3.83 1.95 -12.42
CA ALA A 67 -5.10 1.96 -13.13
C ALA A 67 -6.18 2.78 -12.40
N ILE A 68 -6.24 2.68 -11.07
CA ILE A 68 -7.16 3.46 -10.23
C ILE A 68 -6.81 4.95 -10.30
N ASN A 69 -5.55 5.31 -10.03
CA ASN A 69 -5.10 6.71 -10.03
C ASN A 69 -5.27 7.36 -11.39
N LEU A 70 -4.96 6.65 -12.49
CA LEU A 70 -5.22 7.13 -13.84
C LEU A 70 -6.71 7.41 -14.08
N SER A 71 -7.59 6.52 -13.59
CA SER A 71 -9.05 6.68 -13.73
C SER A 71 -9.60 7.87 -12.95
N ILE A 72 -8.96 8.26 -11.85
CA ILE A 72 -9.32 9.41 -11.03
C ILE A 72 -8.75 10.71 -11.62
N MET A 73 -7.47 10.70 -12.00
CA MET A 73 -6.73 11.90 -12.40
C MET A 73 -6.91 12.27 -13.87
N ASN A 74 -7.08 11.29 -14.75
CA ASN A 74 -7.26 11.51 -16.20
C ASN A 74 -8.35 10.60 -16.77
N ARG A 75 -9.60 10.97 -16.47
CA ARG A 75 -10.78 10.20 -16.90
C ARG A 75 -10.84 10.00 -18.42
N GLY A 76 -10.51 11.01 -19.23
CA GLY A 76 -10.54 10.88 -20.69
C GLY A 76 -9.59 9.80 -21.22
N LEU A 77 -8.35 9.78 -20.74
CA LEU A 77 -7.37 8.75 -21.09
C LEU A 77 -7.79 7.38 -20.55
N ALA A 78 -8.28 7.31 -19.31
CA ALA A 78 -8.75 6.06 -18.72
C ALA A 78 -9.95 5.47 -19.48
N GLU A 79 -10.91 6.30 -19.91
CA GLU A 79 -12.05 5.85 -20.71
C GLU A 79 -11.60 5.36 -22.10
N LYS A 80 -10.59 6.01 -22.71
CA LYS A 80 -9.98 5.55 -23.97
C LYS A 80 -9.27 4.20 -23.84
N LEU A 81 -8.53 3.97 -22.74
CA LEU A 81 -7.74 2.75 -22.54
C LEU A 81 -8.58 1.57 -22.02
N PHE A 82 -9.55 1.83 -21.15
CA PHE A 82 -10.27 0.79 -20.41
C PHE A 82 -11.76 0.69 -20.80
N GLY A 83 -12.30 1.68 -21.51
CA GLY A 83 -13.73 1.86 -21.72
C GLY A 83 -14.43 2.52 -20.53
N SER A 84 -15.46 3.34 -20.79
CA SER A 84 -16.10 4.17 -19.76
C SER A 84 -16.67 3.38 -18.59
N ARG A 85 -17.16 2.15 -18.82
CA ARG A 85 -17.68 1.29 -17.75
C ARG A 85 -16.58 0.87 -16.78
N ARG A 86 -15.42 0.42 -17.29
CA ARG A 86 -14.31 -0.06 -16.47
C ARG A 86 -13.58 1.08 -15.77
N ALA A 87 -13.35 2.20 -16.47
CA ALA A 87 -12.77 3.40 -15.87
C ALA A 87 -13.59 3.88 -14.65
N ARG A 88 -14.92 3.93 -14.77
CA ARG A 88 -15.81 4.25 -13.63
C ARG A 88 -15.81 3.20 -12.52
N ALA A 89 -15.59 1.93 -12.84
CA ALA A 89 -15.50 0.89 -11.82
C ALA A 89 -14.19 1.03 -11.02
N LEU A 90 -13.07 1.34 -11.70
CA LEU A 90 -11.76 1.52 -11.08
C LEU A 90 -11.76 2.64 -10.04
N THR A 91 -12.43 3.77 -10.28
CA THR A 91 -12.48 4.86 -9.30
C THR A 91 -13.14 4.46 -7.97
N ARG A 92 -14.01 3.43 -7.98
CA ARG A 92 -14.67 2.90 -6.78
C ARG A 92 -13.75 1.99 -5.96
N LEU A 93 -12.63 1.56 -6.53
CA LEU A 93 -11.66 0.68 -5.88
C LEU A 93 -10.58 1.45 -5.11
N PHE A 94 -10.62 2.78 -5.04
CA PHE A 94 -9.61 3.58 -4.34
C PHE A 94 -9.27 3.06 -2.93
N ARG A 95 -10.29 2.70 -2.14
CA ARG A 95 -10.09 2.17 -0.78
C ARG A 95 -9.36 0.82 -0.74
N THR A 96 -9.38 0.04 -1.82
CA THR A 96 -8.68 -1.25 -1.88
C THR A 96 -7.17 -1.10 -2.07
N GLN A 97 -6.64 0.11 -2.23
CA GLN A 97 -5.19 0.33 -2.34
C GLN A 97 -4.48 0.10 -0.99
N SER A 98 -5.11 0.42 0.14
CA SER A 98 -4.54 0.18 1.48
C SER A 98 -4.30 -1.32 1.74
N CYS A 99 -3.07 -1.71 2.09
CA CYS A 99 -2.68 -3.10 2.38
C CYS A 99 -2.64 -3.45 3.88
N VAL A 100 -3.10 -2.54 4.76
CA VAL A 100 -2.97 -2.69 6.21
C VAL A 100 -3.70 -3.94 6.71
N ARG A 101 -4.89 -4.22 6.17
CA ARG A 101 -5.69 -5.38 6.58
C ARG A 101 -5.01 -6.69 6.23
N GLU A 102 -4.49 -6.78 5.00
CA GLU A 102 -3.75 -7.94 4.53
C GLU A 102 -2.45 -8.13 5.32
N ALA A 103 -1.71 -7.05 5.58
CA ALA A 103 -0.48 -7.09 6.37
C ALA A 103 -0.74 -7.57 7.81
N LEU A 104 -1.79 -7.08 8.47
CA LEU A 104 -2.16 -7.51 9.83
C LEU A 104 -2.57 -8.99 9.87
N ALA A 105 -3.30 -9.47 8.85
CA ALA A 105 -3.69 -10.88 8.76
C ALA A 105 -2.47 -11.79 8.52
N LEU A 106 -1.59 -11.41 7.59
CA LEU A 106 -0.37 -12.16 7.27
C LEU A 106 0.61 -12.18 8.45
N ALA A 107 0.70 -11.10 9.23
CA ALA A 107 1.55 -11.04 10.41
C ALA A 107 1.19 -12.09 11.49
N GLN A 108 -0.03 -12.64 11.47
CA GLN A 108 -0.44 -13.71 12.39
C GLN A 108 -0.03 -15.12 11.91
N ILE A 109 0.44 -15.24 10.67
CA ILE A 109 0.75 -16.53 10.06
C ILE A 109 2.22 -16.88 10.30
N LYS A 110 2.46 -18.05 10.91
CA LYS A 110 3.82 -18.59 11.04
C LYS A 110 4.39 -18.90 9.66
N GLY A 111 5.66 -18.55 9.46
CA GLY A 111 6.37 -18.77 8.20
C GLY A 111 6.48 -17.53 7.31
N VAL A 112 5.77 -16.45 7.64
CA VAL A 112 5.97 -15.15 6.99
C VAL A 112 7.33 -14.59 7.39
N HIS A 113 8.29 -14.68 6.48
CA HIS A 113 9.66 -14.24 6.73
C HIS A 113 9.89 -12.74 6.45
N ALA A 114 9.16 -12.16 5.50
CA ALA A 114 9.28 -10.75 5.13
C ALA A 114 7.96 -10.22 4.55
N MET A 115 7.78 -8.89 4.62
CA MET A 115 6.69 -8.15 3.99
C MET A 115 7.21 -6.80 3.49
N HIS A 116 6.70 -6.36 2.35
CA HIS A 116 6.93 -5.04 1.77
C HIS A 116 5.69 -4.63 0.95
N ASP A 117 5.32 -3.36 0.97
CA ASP A 117 4.25 -2.81 0.14
C ASP A 117 4.77 -2.38 -1.23
N LEU A 118 3.99 -2.61 -2.29
CA LEU A 118 4.39 -2.27 -3.66
C LEU A 118 3.93 -0.86 -4.00
N THR A 119 4.82 0.13 -3.80
CA THR A 119 4.56 1.56 -4.08
C THR A 119 5.42 2.07 -5.24
N GLU A 120 6.35 2.99 -4.98
CA GLU A 120 7.21 3.58 -6.01
C GLU A 120 8.09 2.52 -6.68
N GLY A 121 8.17 2.55 -8.02
CA GLY A 121 8.91 1.57 -8.82
C GLY A 121 8.24 0.18 -8.91
N GLY A 122 7.20 -0.07 -8.13
CA GLY A 122 6.37 -1.28 -8.18
C GLY A 122 7.15 -2.58 -7.89
N LEU A 123 6.66 -3.68 -8.45
CA LEU A 123 7.19 -5.03 -8.22
C LEU A 123 8.71 -5.12 -8.44
N VAL A 124 9.21 -4.54 -9.53
CA VAL A 124 10.63 -4.67 -9.90
C VAL A 124 11.53 -3.96 -8.88
N ALA A 125 11.17 -2.73 -8.48
CA ALA A 125 11.94 -2.00 -7.47
C ALA A 125 11.94 -2.72 -6.13
N SER A 126 10.77 -3.17 -5.66
CA SER A 126 10.68 -3.90 -4.39
C SER A 126 11.50 -5.21 -4.39
N LEU A 127 11.56 -5.93 -5.52
CA LEU A 127 12.42 -7.11 -5.64
C LEU A 127 13.91 -6.76 -5.63
N ASN A 128 14.29 -5.64 -6.23
CA ASN A 128 15.68 -5.21 -6.34
C ASN A 128 16.24 -4.61 -5.05
N ASP A 129 15.42 -3.94 -4.24
CA ASP A 129 15.84 -3.30 -2.98
C ASP A 129 16.17 -4.30 -1.86
N GLY A 130 16.28 -5.61 -2.18
CA GLY A 130 16.45 -6.68 -1.19
C GLY A 130 15.28 -6.78 -0.21
N SER A 131 14.18 -6.11 -0.51
CA SER A 131 13.08 -5.80 0.39
C SER A 131 11.85 -6.58 -0.03
N SER A 132 11.77 -7.81 0.46
CA SER A 132 10.94 -8.83 -0.18
C SER A 132 9.45 -8.72 0.14
N ILE A 133 8.64 -9.07 -0.86
CA ILE A 133 7.21 -8.82 -1.01
C ILE A 133 6.31 -9.71 -0.14
N ILE A 134 5.15 -9.13 0.20
CA ILE A 134 3.93 -9.64 0.85
C ILE A 134 3.89 -11.17 1.06
N ALA A 135 4.53 -11.58 2.15
CA ALA A 135 4.51 -12.92 2.74
C ALA A 135 5.20 -14.04 1.95
N TRP A 136 6.23 -14.56 2.60
CA TRP A 136 6.83 -15.84 2.26
C TRP A 136 6.15 -16.98 3.01
N PHE A 137 6.05 -18.15 2.38
CA PHE A 137 5.60 -19.38 3.02
C PHE A 137 6.66 -20.46 2.83
N SER A 138 7.11 -21.07 3.92
CA SER A 138 7.94 -22.28 3.87
C SER A 138 7.12 -23.42 3.28
N GLY A 139 7.65 -24.06 2.24
CA GLY A 139 7.03 -25.20 1.58
C GLY A 139 6.86 -26.40 2.52
N ARG A 140 5.71 -26.44 3.19
CA ARG A 140 4.91 -27.60 3.62
C ARG A 140 3.60 -27.04 4.19
N ILE A 141 2.62 -26.88 3.30
CA ILE A 141 1.21 -26.68 3.69
C ILE A 141 0.66 -28.03 4.13
#